data_AF-A0A820KQP8-F1
#
_entry.id   AF-A0A820KQP8-F1
#
_cell.length_a   1.000
_cell.length_b   1.000
_cell.length_c   1.000
_cell.angle_alpha   90.00
_cell.angle_beta   90.00
_cell.angle_gamma   90.00
#
_symmetry.space_group_name_H-M   'P 1'
#
loop_
_entity.id
_entity.type
_entity.pdbx_description
1 polymer ?
#
loop_
_entity_poly.entity_id
_entity_poly.type
_entity_poly.pdbx_seq_one_letter_code
_entity_poly.pdbx_strand_id
1 'polypeptide(L)' 'VMEKLYGHRICGAFGYSHLTGGYDGCQAEWVRVPFADVNLLKIKNNRLTDEQVLFLSDIVCTAWHANVMGGVGPGTTVAI' A
#
# COMPACT_ATOMS: atom_id res chain seq x y z
N VAL A 1 0.98 -2.76 22.36
CA VAL A 1 -0.04 -1.70 22.14
C VAL A 1 -1.11 -2.17 21.17
N MET A 2 -0.79 -2.50 19.92
CA MET A 2 -1.75 -3.07 18.95
C MET A 2 -2.65 -4.17 19.52
N GLU A 3 -2.07 -5.24 20.06
CA GLU A 3 -2.84 -6.41 20.52
C GLU A 3 -3.81 -6.07 21.65
N LYS A 4 -3.44 -5.11 22.51
CA LYS A 4 -4.34 -4.59 23.56
C LYS A 4 -5.48 -3.74 22.98
N LEU A 5 -5.25 -3.04 21.88
CA LEU A 5 -6.25 -2.14 21.26
C LEU A 5 -7.17 -2.86 20.27
N TYR A 6 -6.63 -3.82 19.51
CA TYR A 6 -7.30 -4.44 18.36
C TYR A 6 -7.44 -5.96 18.47
N GLY A 7 -6.91 -6.60 19.53
CA GLY A 7 -7.00 -8.05 19.74
C GLY A 7 -6.13 -8.89 18.78
N HIS A 8 -5.53 -8.27 17.78
CA HIS A 8 -4.60 -8.89 16.83
C HIS A 8 -3.62 -7.85 16.27
N ARG A 9 -2.64 -8.31 15.48
CA ARG A 9 -1.79 -7.41 14.71
C ARG A 9 -2.55 -6.89 13.50
N ILE A 10 -2.48 -5.58 13.24
CA ILE A 10 -2.94 -4.97 11.99
C ILE A 10 -1.81 -5.01 10.94
N CYS A 11 -1.97 -4.30 9.82
CA CYS A 11 -0.96 -4.25 8.77
C CYS A 11 0.38 -3.66 9.23
N GLY A 12 1.44 -3.95 8.45
CA GLY A 12 2.72 -3.28 8.55
C GLY A 12 2.77 -2.08 7.59
N ALA A 13 3.29 -0.94 8.05
CA ALA A 13 3.50 0.24 7.21
C ALA A 13 4.90 0.79 7.41
N PHE A 14 5.63 1.00 6.30
CA PHE A 14 6.98 1.56 6.29
C PHE A 14 6.95 3.03 6.67
N GLY A 15 7.86 3.46 7.54
CA GLY A 15 8.01 4.87 7.94
C GLY A 15 6.87 5.41 8.79
N TYR A 16 6.04 4.53 9.36
CA TYR A 16 4.93 4.92 10.24
C TYR A 16 5.20 4.54 11.69
N SER A 17 4.28 4.91 12.59
CA SER A 17 4.46 4.70 14.03
C SER A 17 4.66 3.22 14.41
N HIS A 18 5.17 2.97 15.62
CA HIS A 18 5.25 1.62 16.19
C HIS A 18 3.90 0.89 16.28
N LEU A 19 2.78 1.62 16.12
CA LEU A 19 1.48 1.01 15.99
C LEU A 19 1.39 0.09 14.78
N THR A 20 2.13 0.30 13.69
CA THR A 20 2.07 -0.50 12.44
C THR A 20 3.37 -1.26 12.19
N GLY A 21 3.98 -1.75 13.27
CA GLY A 21 5.19 -2.59 13.22
C GLY A 21 6.51 -1.82 13.30
N GLY A 22 6.50 -0.49 13.22
CA GLY A 22 7.70 0.33 13.40
C GLY A 22 8.81 0.03 12.40
N TYR A 23 8.43 -0.24 11.14
CA TYR A 23 9.39 -0.47 10.06
C TYR A 23 9.97 0.85 9.59
N ASP A 24 11.27 0.84 9.27
CA ASP A 24 11.94 2.00 8.67
C ASP A 24 11.26 2.42 7.36
N GLY A 25 11.31 3.71 7.06
CA GLY A 25 10.71 4.29 5.86
C GLY A 25 11.51 4.04 4.58
N CYS A 26 10.91 4.40 3.44
CA CYS A 26 11.52 4.18 2.12
C CYS A 26 12.38 5.34 1.61
N GLN A 27 12.42 6.49 2.30
CA GLN A 27 13.23 7.66 1.93
C GLN A 27 14.68 7.48 2.40
N ALA A 28 15.37 6.50 1.82
CA ALA A 28 16.74 6.12 2.14
C ALA A 28 17.42 5.51 0.90
N GLU A 29 18.74 5.38 0.94
CA GLU A 29 19.50 4.72 -0.15
C GLU A 29 19.19 3.21 -0.25
N TRP A 30 18.70 2.59 0.84
CA TRP A 30 18.36 1.18 0.91
C TRP A 30 17.08 0.97 1.71
N VAL A 31 16.25 0.01 1.27
CA VAL A 31 14.99 -0.35 1.94
C VAL A 31 14.97 -1.84 2.25
N ARG A 32 14.68 -2.20 3.51
CA ARG A 32 14.51 -3.59 3.92
C ARG A 32 13.03 -3.98 3.83
N VAL A 33 12.70 -4.90 2.92
CA VAL A 33 11.33 -5.41 2.73
C VAL A 33 11.21 -6.83 3.31
N PRO A 34 10.50 -7.02 4.44
CA PRO A 34 10.21 -8.35 4.98
C PRO A 34 9.31 -9.14 4.02
N PHE A 35 9.48 -10.47 3.96
CA PHE A 35 8.66 -11.35 3.09
C PHE A 35 8.58 -10.83 1.64
N ALA A 36 9.75 -10.56 1.05
CA ALA A 36 9.86 -9.90 -0.25
C ALA A 36 9.18 -10.66 -1.39
N ASP A 37 9.03 -11.98 -1.26
CA ASP A 37 8.27 -12.84 -2.18
C ASP A 37 6.77 -12.52 -2.20
N VAL A 38 6.23 -11.97 -1.11
CA VAL A 38 4.84 -11.53 -0.99
C VAL A 38 4.70 -10.03 -1.24
N ASN A 39 5.63 -9.22 -0.71
CA ASN A 39 5.48 -7.77 -0.65
C ASN A 39 6.13 -7.01 -1.82
N LEU A 40 6.92 -7.67 -2.67
CA LEU A 40 7.49 -7.05 -3.88
C LEU A 40 6.88 -7.64 -5.14
N LEU A 41 6.52 -6.76 -6.07
CA LEU A 41 6.06 -7.14 -7.39
C LEU A 41 7.11 -6.74 -8.43
N LYS A 42 7.64 -7.74 -9.15
CA LYS A 42 8.57 -7.48 -10.25
C LYS A 42 7.81 -6.86 -11.42
N ILE A 43 8.17 -5.62 -11.77
CA ILE A 43 7.64 -4.95 -12.95
C ILE A 43 8.21 -5.62 -14.20
N LYS A 44 7.36 -6.28 -15.00
CA LYS A 44 7.73 -6.95 -16.25
C LYS A 44 7.51 -6.07 -17.49
N ASN A 45 6.91 -4.91 -17.32
CA ASN A 45 6.53 -4.01 -18.41
C ASN A 45 7.62 -2.96 -18.61
N ASN A 46 8.15 -2.87 -19.83
CA ASN A 46 9.17 -1.88 -20.22
C ASN A 46 8.57 -0.58 -20.79
N ARG A 47 7.25 -0.45 -20.84
CA ARG A 47 6.54 0.71 -21.38
C ARG A 47 6.19 1.77 -20.34
N LEU A 48 6.29 1.43 -19.05
CA LEU A 48 5.96 2.33 -17.95
C LEU A 48 7.25 2.84 -17.32
N THR A 49 7.28 4.11 -16.92
CA THR A 49 8.40 4.68 -16.15
C THR A 49 8.28 4.30 -14.68
N ASP A 50 9.38 4.41 -13.94
CA ASP A 50 9.42 4.15 -12.50
C ASP A 50 8.44 5.07 -11.73
N GLU A 51 8.34 6.34 -12.13
CA GLU A 51 7.40 7.30 -11.54
C GLU A 51 5.93 6.92 -11.77
N GLN A 52 5.61 6.31 -12.91
CA GLN A 52 4.25 5.84 -13.18
C GLN A 52 3.89 4.62 -12.33
N VAL A 53 4.82 3.69 -12.15
CA VAL A 53 4.57 2.47 -11.35
C VAL A 53 4.66 2.75 -9.85
N LEU A 54 5.38 3.79 -9.42
CA LEU A 54 5.56 4.16 -8.01
C LEU A 54 4.21 4.30 -7.28
N PHE A 55 3.21 4.89 -7.92
CA PHE A 55 1.89 5.12 -7.31
C PHE A 55 1.07 3.83 -7.08
N LEU A 56 1.47 2.70 -7.66
CA LEU A 56 0.87 1.39 -7.35
C LEU A 56 1.20 0.89 -5.93
N SER A 57 2.20 1.49 -5.27
CA SER A 57 2.57 1.13 -3.89
C SER A 57 1.53 1.52 -2.84
N ASP A 58 0.69 2.52 -3.12
CA ASP A 58 -0.33 3.01 -2.19
C ASP A 58 -1.51 3.63 -2.94
N ILE A 59 -1.40 4.89 -3.36
CA ILE A 59 -2.57 5.74 -3.66
C ILE A 59 -3.47 5.20 -4.77
N VAL A 60 -2.92 4.55 -5.80
CA VAL A 60 -3.72 3.97 -6.89
C VAL A 60 -4.51 2.78 -6.38
N CYS A 61 -3.86 1.89 -5.63
CA CYS A 61 -4.50 0.70 -5.07
C CYS A 61 -5.53 1.09 -4.00
N THR A 62 -5.23 2.09 -3.18
CA THR A 62 -6.13 2.63 -2.16
C THR A 62 -7.37 3.25 -2.79
N ALA A 63 -7.23 4.11 -3.80
CA ALA A 63 -8.36 4.70 -4.52
C ALA A 63 -9.20 3.64 -5.26
N TRP A 64 -8.53 2.68 -5.91
CA TRP A 64 -9.22 1.56 -6.55
C TRP A 64 -10.04 0.74 -5.56
N HIS A 65 -9.46 0.42 -4.39
CA HIS A 65 -10.16 -0.31 -3.35
C HIS A 65 -11.39 0.44 -2.84
N ALA A 66 -11.30 1.77 -2.66
CA ALA A 66 -12.45 2.60 -2.28
C ALA A 66 -13.58 2.52 -3.31
N ASN A 67 -13.27 2.57 -4.60
CA ASN A 67 -14.26 2.43 -5.67
C ASN A 67 -14.92 1.03 -5.69
N VAL A 68 -14.13 -0.03 -5.49
CA VAL A 68 -14.64 -1.40 -5.39
C VAL A 68 -15.56 -1.55 -4.19
N MET A 69 -15.14 -1.08 -3.02
CA MET A 69 -15.94 -1.10 -1.79
C MET A 69 -17.21 -0.25 -1.89
N GLY A 70 -17.14 0.86 -2.63
CA GLY A 70 -18.28 1.74 -2.91
C GLY A 70 -19.23 1.22 -4.01
N GLY A 71 -18.92 0.07 -4.64
CA GLY A 71 -19.74 -0.48 -5.72
C GLY A 71 -19.80 0.40 -6.96
N VAL A 72 -18.74 1.18 -7.23
CA VAL A 72 -18.67 2.08 -8.39
C VAL A 72 -18.62 1.27 -9.67
N GLY A 73 -19.50 1.60 -10.62
CA GLY A 73 -19.56 0.96 -11.93
C GLY A 73 -20.11 1.90 -13.01
N PRO A 74 -20.34 1.36 -14.22
CA PRO A 74 -20.92 2.14 -15.32
C PRO A 74 -22.27 2.75 -14.92
N GLY A 75 -22.42 4.05 -15.09
CA GLY A 75 -23.65 4.78 -14.77
C GLY A 75 -23.77 5.26 -13.31
N THR A 76 -22.82 4.91 -12.42
CA THR A 76 -22.81 5.43 -11.05
C THR A 76 -22.48 6.91 -11.02
N THR A 77 -23.26 7.71 -10.29
CA THR A 77 -22.87 9.07 -9.89
C THR A 77 -22.08 8.99 -8.59
N VAL A 78 -20.87 9.58 -8.59
CA VAL A 78 -19.93 9.50 -7.46
C VAL A 78 -19.60 10.92 -6.98
N ALA A 79 -19.45 11.09 -5.68
CA ALA A 79 -18.85 12.27 -5.06
C ALA A 79 -17.45 11.91 -4.57
N ILE A 80 -16.47 12.78 -4.82
CA ILE A 80 -15.06 12.59 -4.47
C ILE A 80 -14.63 13.75 -3.57
#